data_AF-A0A2E0XNP2-F1
#
_entry.id   AF-A0A2E0XNP2-F1
#
_cell.length_a   1.000
_cell.length_b   1.000
_cell.length_c   1.000
_cell.angle_alpha   90.00
_cell.angle_beta   90.00
_cell.angle_gamma   90.00
#
_symmetry.space_group_name_H-M   'P 1'
#
loop_
_entity.id
_entity.type
_entity.pdbx_description
1 polymer ?
#
loop_
_entity_poly.entity_id
_entity_poly.type
_entity_poly.pdbx_seq_one_letter_code
_entity_poly.pdbx_strand_id
1 'polypeptide(L)'
;MRLEVENLVKLDSGYLVADDSTLDKPYAPHIELVTRHWSAKHRAVVEGINLITLLWMDGDISIPVDWCVFDKESDGLSKHDHLRQMLETARERGFKPDCVR
;
A
#
# COMPACT_ATOMS: atom_id res chain seq x y z
N MET A 1 0.01 -4.40 -13.45
CA MET A 1 0.25 -5.65 -12.72
C MET A 1 1.45 -6.34 -13.35
N ARG A 2 2.24 -7.15 -12.62
CA ARG A 2 3.26 -8.00 -13.27
C ARG A 2 2.57 -9.16 -13.97
N LEU A 3 2.99 -9.49 -15.20
CA LEU A 3 2.41 -10.52 -16.07
C LEU A 3 2.27 -11.91 -15.40
N GLU A 4 3.10 -12.21 -14.40
CA GLU A 4 3.16 -13.51 -13.73
C GLU A 4 1.91 -13.85 -12.89
N VAL A 5 1.17 -12.83 -12.41
CA VAL A 5 0.02 -13.03 -11.51
C VAL A 5 -1.31 -12.58 -12.12
N GLU A 6 -1.32 -12.13 -13.37
CA GLU A 6 -2.53 -11.63 -14.05
C GLU A 6 -3.66 -12.66 -14.10
N ASN A 7 -3.32 -13.94 -14.28
CA ASN A 7 -4.31 -15.01 -14.36
C ASN A 7 -4.85 -15.48 -13.00
N LEU A 8 -4.30 -14.98 -11.89
CA LEU A 8 -4.72 -15.36 -10.53
C LEU A 8 -5.71 -14.37 -9.92
N VAL A 9 -5.79 -13.15 -10.47
CA VAL A 9 -6.64 -12.08 -9.96
C VAL A 9 -7.92 -12.01 -10.79
N LYS A 10 -9.06 -12.20 -10.13
CA LYS A 10 -10.37 -11.95 -10.75
C LYS A 10 -10.76 -10.50 -10.51
N LEU A 11 -10.91 -9.73 -11.58
CA LEU A 11 -11.20 -8.30 -11.47
C LEU A 11 -12.63 -8.02 -11.00
N ASP A 12 -13.56 -8.94 -11.17
CA ASP A 12 -15.00 -8.79 -10.93
C ASP A 12 -15.50 -9.42 -9.62
N SER A 13 -14.59 -9.85 -8.75
CA SER A 13 -14.89 -10.51 -7.48
C SER A 13 -13.74 -10.33 -6.47
N GLY A 14 -13.99 -10.74 -5.23
CA GLY A 14 -13.00 -10.66 -4.15
C GLY A 14 -12.97 -9.29 -3.48
N TYR A 15 -11.95 -9.06 -2.68
CA TYR A 15 -11.82 -7.87 -1.84
C TYR A 15 -10.57 -7.09 -2.20
N LEU A 16 -10.66 -5.76 -2.21
CA LEU A 16 -9.47 -4.92 -2.16
C LEU A 16 -9.19 -4.54 -0.71
N VAL A 17 -7.96 -4.73 -0.26
CA VAL A 17 -7.56 -4.41 1.12
C VAL A 17 -6.34 -3.51 1.08
N ALA A 18 -6.46 -2.38 1.75
CA ALA A 18 -5.36 -1.45 1.94
C ALA A 18 -4.65 -1.69 3.27
N ASP A 19 -3.32 -1.70 3.25
CA ASP A 19 -2.50 -1.78 4.46
C ASP A 19 -1.35 -0.77 4.37
N ASP A 20 -1.04 -0.11 5.49
CA ASP A 20 0.11 0.76 5.64
C ASP A 20 1.14 0.15 6.60
N SER A 21 2.26 -0.28 6.04
CA SER A 21 3.32 -0.94 6.79
C SER A 21 4.53 -0.01 6.93
N THR A 22 5.14 0.02 8.11
CA THR A 22 6.40 0.75 8.32
C THR A 22 7.57 -0.23 8.34
N LEU A 23 8.48 -0.08 7.38
CA LEU A 23 9.74 -0.80 7.33
C LEU A 23 10.75 -0.05 8.20
N ASP A 24 10.93 -0.52 9.44
CA ASP A 24 11.88 0.08 10.38
C ASP A 24 13.31 0.07 9.82
N LYS A 25 13.99 1.23 9.87
CA LYS A 25 15.36 1.42 9.39
C LYS A 25 16.25 2.08 10.46
N PRO A 26 16.41 1.46 11.65
CA PRO A 26 17.11 2.08 12.78
C PRO A 26 18.60 2.38 12.54
N TYR A 27 19.22 1.76 11.53
CA TYR A 27 20.65 1.90 11.24
C TYR A 27 20.93 2.63 9.92
N ALA A 28 19.92 3.18 9.25
CA ALA A 28 20.08 3.82 7.94
C ALA A 28 19.32 5.16 7.83
N PRO A 29 19.58 6.13 8.71
CA PRO A 29 18.85 7.40 8.76
C PRO A 29 19.12 8.32 7.56
N HIS A 30 20.14 8.02 6.74
CA HIS A 30 20.56 8.85 5.60
C HIS A 30 19.99 8.37 4.25
N ILE A 31 19.09 7.39 4.26
CA ILE A 31 18.32 7.04 3.07
C ILE A 31 17.20 8.08 2.93
N GLU A 32 17.13 8.76 1.78
CA GLU A 32 16.24 9.90 1.51
C GLU A 32 14.76 9.63 1.85
N LEU A 33 14.28 8.40 1.63
CA LEU A 33 12.89 7.99 1.89
C LEU A 33 12.58 7.63 3.36
N VAL A 34 13.59 7.68 4.25
CA VAL A 34 13.39 7.40 5.67
C VAL A 34 12.78 8.63 6.32
N THR A 35 11.52 8.51 6.73
CA THR A 35 10.81 9.57 7.46
C THR A 35 10.35 9.06 8.82
N ARG A 36 9.91 10.00 9.67
CA ARG A 36 9.49 9.70 11.04
C ARG A 36 8.00 9.38 11.07
N HIS A 37 7.67 8.24 11.67
CA HIS A 37 6.29 7.78 11.77
C HIS A 37 5.96 7.33 13.19
N TRP A 38 4.73 7.59 13.63
CA TRP A 38 4.22 7.00 14.86
C TRP A 38 3.97 5.50 14.65
N SER A 39 4.68 4.65 15.38
CA SER A 39 4.42 3.22 15.41
C SER A 39 3.51 2.87 16.59
N ALA A 40 2.30 2.38 16.30
CA ALA A 40 1.40 1.88 17.35
C ALA A 40 1.99 0.68 18.09
N LYS A 41 2.74 -0.19 17.38
CA LYS A 41 3.41 -1.36 17.94
C LYS A 41 4.49 -0.97 18.96
N HIS A 42 5.33 0.00 18.61
CA HIS A 42 6.39 0.47 19.49
C HIS A 42 5.95 1.57 20.47
N ARG A 43 4.72 2.10 20.28
CA ARG A 43 4.16 3.23 21.03
C ARG A 43 5.10 4.44 21.06
N ALA A 44 5.83 4.63 19.96
CA ALA A 44 6.87 5.63 19.82
C ALA A 44 6.99 6.08 18.36
N VAL A 45 7.64 7.22 18.14
CA VAL A 45 8.07 7.64 16.80
C VAL A 45 9.27 6.80 16.40
N VAL A 46 9.17 6.14 15.25
CA VAL A 46 10.23 5.34 14.64
C VAL A 46 10.68 5.97 13.32
N GLU A 47 11.92 5.70 12.94
CA GLU A 47 12.47 6.07 11.64
C GLU A 47 12.38 4.85 10.71
N GLY A 48 11.70 5.03 9.59
CA GLY A 48 11.46 3.95 8.65
C GLY A 48 10.92 4.45 7.32
N ILE A 49 10.65 3.49 6.44
CA ILE A 49 10.01 3.76 5.15
C ILE A 49 8.58 3.27 5.27
N ASN A 50 7.61 4.16 5.08
CA ASN A 50 6.21 3.78 5.09
C ASN A 50 5.77 3.35 3.68
N LEU A 51 5.25 2.14 3.58
CA LEU A 51 4.78 1.53 2.34
C LEU A 51 3.27 1.34 2.46
N ILE A 52 2.54 1.92 1.51
CA ILE A 52 1.11 1.70 1.35
C ILE A 52 0.94 0.61 0.29
N THR A 53 0.19 -0.43 0.62
CA THR A 53 -0.06 -1.56 -0.27
C THR A 53 -1.56 -1.72 -0.50
N LEU A 54 -1.93 -2.07 -1.72
CA LEU A 54 -3.27 -2.47 -2.09
C LEU A 54 -3.22 -3.92 -2.54
N LEU A 55 -3.94 -4.77 -1.82
CA LEU A 55 -4.00 -6.21 -2.03
C LEU A 55 -5.36 -6.58 -2.61
N TRP A 56 -5.39 -7.48 -3.59
CA TRP A 56 -6.60 -8.22 -3.94
C TRP A 56 -6.63 -9.54 -3.14
N MET A 57 -7.79 -9.89 -2.59
CA MET A 57 -7.99 -11.11 -1.82
C MET A 57 -9.23 -11.89 -2.26
N ASP A 58 -9.09 -13.22 -2.36
CA ASP A 58 -10.18 -14.19 -2.59
C ASP A 58 -9.92 -15.42 -1.71
N GLY A 59 -10.68 -15.56 -0.62
CA GLY A 59 -10.43 -16.58 0.41
C GLY A 59 -9.06 -16.40 1.09
N ASP A 60 -8.22 -17.43 1.02
CA ASP A 60 -6.87 -17.46 1.61
C ASP A 60 -5.79 -16.88 0.69
N ILE A 61 -6.15 -16.43 -0.51
CA ILE A 61 -5.22 -15.86 -1.48
C ILE A 61 -5.16 -14.35 -1.29
N SER A 62 -3.94 -13.81 -1.16
CA SER A 62 -3.69 -12.36 -1.14
C SER A 62 -2.60 -12.00 -2.15
N ILE A 63 -2.92 -11.13 -3.10
CA ILE A 63 -2.02 -10.74 -4.18
C ILE A 63 -1.87 -9.21 -4.16
N PRO A 64 -0.65 -8.66 -4.07
CA PRO A 64 -0.43 -7.23 -4.20
C PRO A 64 -0.73 -6.77 -5.63
N VAL A 65 -1.65 -5.81 -5.75
CA VAL A 65 -2.09 -5.26 -7.04
C VAL A 65 -1.59 -3.83 -7.26
N ASP A 66 -1.28 -3.11 -6.19
CA ASP A 66 -0.60 -1.82 -6.24
C ASP A 66 0.18 -1.52 -4.95
N TRP A 67 1.17 -0.63 -5.03
CA TRP A 67 1.92 -0.15 -3.88
C TRP A 67 2.52 1.24 -4.15
N CYS A 68 2.66 2.04 -3.10
CA CYS A 68 3.41 3.29 -3.16
C CYS A 68 4.22 3.50 -1.87
N VAL A 69 5.39 4.12 -2.01
CA VAL A 69 6.14 4.62 -0.85
C VAL A 69 5.55 5.96 -0.47
N PHE A 70 5.25 6.15 0.81
CA PHE A 70 4.76 7.40 1.33
C PHE A 70 5.92 8.36 1.55
N ASP A 71 5.91 9.48 0.83
CA ASP A 71 6.90 10.55 0.93
C ASP A 71 6.23 11.93 0.89
N LYS A 72 5.68 12.32 2.05
CA LYS A 72 4.99 13.59 2.20
C LYS A 72 5.87 14.81 1.94
N GLU A 73 7.18 14.72 2.21
CA GLU A 73 8.08 15.85 2.01
C GLU A 73 8.31 16.11 0.51
N SER A 74 8.30 15.05 -0.31
CA SER A 74 8.46 15.18 -1.76
C SER A 74 7.18 15.57 -2.50
N ASP A 75 6.01 15.01 -2.16
CA ASP A 75 4.77 15.20 -2.95
C ASP A 75 3.65 15.97 -2.24
N GLY A 76 3.79 16.20 -0.93
CA GLY A 76 2.79 16.88 -0.11
C GLY A 76 1.49 16.10 0.12
N LEU A 77 1.39 14.85 -0.35
CA LEU A 77 0.19 14.04 -0.29
C LEU A 77 0.09 13.35 1.08
N SER A 78 -1.15 13.13 1.52
CA SER A 78 -1.41 12.26 2.68
C SER A 78 -1.51 10.80 2.25
N LYS A 79 -1.35 9.87 3.20
CA LYS A 79 -1.59 8.44 2.97
C LYS A 79 -2.97 8.17 2.36
N HIS A 80 -3.98 8.93 2.77
CA HIS A 80 -5.34 8.81 2.23
C HIS A 80 -5.44 9.28 0.78
N ASP A 81 -4.65 10.28 0.38
CA ASP A 81 -4.64 10.77 -1.01
C ASP A 81 -4.01 9.73 -1.92
N HIS A 82 -2.89 9.13 -1.51
CA HIS A 82 -2.32 7.97 -2.21
C HIS A 82 -3.30 6.81 -2.31
N LEU A 83 -3.98 6.46 -1.21
CA LEU A 83 -4.95 5.38 -1.25
C LEU A 83 -6.08 5.66 -2.24
N ARG A 84 -6.60 6.90 -2.31
CA ARG A 84 -7.61 7.27 -3.32
C ARG A 84 -7.06 7.11 -4.73
N GLN A 85 -5.85 7.58 -5.01
CA GLN A 85 -5.22 7.43 -6.33
C GLN A 85 -5.01 5.96 -6.71
N MET A 86 -4.61 5.12 -5.75
CA MET A 86 -4.46 3.67 -5.96
C MET A 86 -5.82 3.02 -6.27
N LEU A 87 -6.88 3.40 -5.57
CA LEU A 87 -8.24 2.90 -5.83
C LEU A 87 -8.79 3.38 -7.17
N GLU A 88 -8.54 4.62 -7.56
CA GLU A 88 -8.89 5.15 -8.88
C GLU A 88 -8.16 4.39 -9.98
N THR A 89 -6.85 4.17 -9.81
CA THR A 89 -6.03 3.37 -10.73
C THR A 89 -6.55 1.93 -10.82
N ALA A 90 -6.92 1.31 -9.69
CA ALA A 90 -7.52 -0.03 -9.70
C ALA A 90 -8.84 -0.05 -10.47
N ARG A 91 -9.71 0.95 -10.29
CA ARG A 91 -10.95 1.08 -11.05
C ARG A 91 -10.69 1.22 -12.55
N GLU A 92 -9.70 2.02 -12.94
CA GLU A 92 -9.29 2.18 -14.36
C GLU A 92 -8.72 0.88 -14.95
N ARG A 93 -8.06 0.06 -14.13
CA ARG A 93 -7.62 -1.30 -14.48
C ARG A 93 -8.78 -2.32 -14.53
N GLY A 94 -10.01 -1.91 -14.23
CA GLY A 94 -11.21 -2.73 -14.34
C GLY A 94 -11.63 -3.48 -13.08
N PHE A 95 -10.99 -3.22 -11.93
CA PHE A 95 -11.39 -3.84 -10.67
C PHE A 95 -12.80 -3.41 -10.25
N LYS A 96 -13.63 -4.39 -9.91
CA LYS A 96 -14.99 -4.32 -9.38
C LYS A 96 -15.09 -5.32 -8.22
N PRO A 97 -14.38 -5.08 -7.11
CA PRO A 97 -14.40 -5.98 -5.97
C PRO A 97 -15.78 -5.97 -5.29
N ASP A 98 -16.06 -7.02 -4.54
CA ASP A 98 -17.26 -7.12 -3.71
C ASP A 98 -17.23 -6.09 -2.57
N CYS A 99 -16.04 -5.75 -2.07
CA CYS A 99 -15.83 -4.75 -1.02
C CYS A 99 -14.38 -4.23 -1.00
N VAL A 100 -14.21 -3.00 -0.52
CA VAL A 100 -12.91 -2.38 -0.19
C VAL A 100 -12.78 -2.29 1.34
N ARG A 101 -11.66 -2.74 1.90
CA ARG A 101 -11.36 -2.74 3.34
C ARG A 101 -10.07 -2.00 3.67
#